data_AF-A0A365TWN5-F1
#
_entry.id   AF-A0A365TWN5-F1
#
_cell.length_a   1.000
_cell.length_b   1.000
_cell.length_c   1.000
_cell.angle_alpha   90.00
_cell.angle_beta   90.00
_cell.angle_gamma   90.00
#
_symmetry.space_group_name_H-M   'P 1'
#
loop_
_entity.id
_entity.type
_entity.pdbx_description
1 polymer ?
#
loop_
_entity_poly.entity_id
_entity_poly.type
_entity_poly.pdbx_seq_one_letter_code
_entity_poly.pdbx_strand_id
1 'polypeptide(L)'
;MMTGIPCFAGCAVCWAMIRRRPAMETLEGLSEALETTGDIRSIVRTMKSLSAVSIRQYEQAEAALAGFEQTIELGLTALLRDRRGRGKPLPETVTGKGGEALIVIGSDRGLCGRYNENVARFGAERFGPQTVTLAVIGARAAARLEAEGRPADRHFAPPGSVAGLTATVQAVILETDRWIREHGVGRVRLVHNRRAGRVNAELSERHLLPIPESTLARLVDADWPGPGRPFFRMPEAQLMSWLVRQRLFVMIYRALAEALASEHATRLAAMQRAERNIEERQADLNSAYRRKRQETITRELLDVVAGFEAVGTPEPDNEAGQNGTAGT
;
A
#
# COMPACT_ATOMS: atom_id res chain seq x y z
N MET A 1 47.86 7.87 -11.86
CA MET A 1 47.32 8.98 -11.05
C MET A 1 45.87 8.63 -10.78
N MET A 2 45.59 7.97 -9.65
CA MET A 2 45.07 8.61 -8.42
C MET A 2 43.68 9.20 -8.71
N THR A 3 42.57 8.77 -8.13
CA THR A 3 42.28 7.86 -7.01
C THR A 3 40.78 7.58 -7.10
N GLY A 4 40.35 6.33 -6.90
CA GLY A 4 38.96 6.05 -6.54
C GLY A 4 38.67 6.41 -5.09
N ILE A 5 37.39 6.52 -4.72
CA ILE A 5 36.83 6.12 -3.43
C ILE A 5 35.29 6.01 -3.55
N PRO A 6 34.67 4.99 -2.93
CA PRO A 6 33.24 4.71 -2.97
C PRO A 6 32.50 5.44 -1.84
N CYS A 7 31.28 5.91 -2.10
CA CYS A 7 30.44 6.54 -1.08
C CYS A 7 29.67 5.48 -0.27
N PHE A 8 30.41 4.72 0.55
CA PHE A 8 29.90 3.98 1.70
C PHE A 8 30.46 4.64 2.97
N ALA A 9 29.69 5.57 3.54
CA ALA A 9 29.86 6.08 4.90
C ALA A 9 28.50 6.70 5.25
N GLY A 10 27.72 6.11 6.16
CA GLY A 10 28.10 6.11 7.57
C GLY A 10 27.90 7.50 8.13
N CYS A 11 26.67 8.04 8.04
CA CYS A 11 26.35 9.31 8.68
C CYS A 11 26.14 9.06 10.18
N ALA A 12 27.25 8.85 10.90
CA ALA A 12 27.32 8.89 12.36
C ALA A 12 26.79 10.24 12.91
N VAL A 13 26.71 11.27 12.06
CA VAL A 13 26.13 12.58 12.38
C VAL A 13 24.60 12.55 12.48
N CYS A 14 23.91 11.64 11.78
CA CYS A 14 22.46 11.51 11.89
C CYS A 14 22.02 10.68 13.13
N TRP A 15 22.89 9.79 13.62
CA TRP A 15 22.67 9.04 14.86
C TRP A 15 22.99 9.89 16.11
N ALA A 16 23.89 10.88 15.99
CA ALA A 16 24.22 11.81 17.06
C ALA A 16 23.09 12.83 17.36
N MET A 17 22.15 13.06 16.45
CA MET A 17 21.06 14.04 16.62
C MET A 17 19.76 13.45 17.20
N ILE A 18 19.68 12.12 17.37
CA ILE A 18 18.58 11.41 18.03
C ILE A 18 18.91 11.09 19.51
N ARG A 19 20.03 11.57 20.05
CA ARG A 19 20.18 11.74 21.50
C ARG A 19 19.56 13.07 21.92
N ARG A 20 18.22 13.14 21.89
CA ARG A 20 17.50 14.17 22.66
C ARG A 20 17.97 14.03 24.12
N ARG A 21 18.42 15.16 24.68
CA ARG A 21 18.65 15.34 26.12
C ARG A 21 17.51 14.68 26.90
N PRO A 22 17.75 13.97 28.02
CA PRO A 22 16.66 13.60 28.90
C PRO A 22 16.06 14.90 29.43
N ALA A 23 14.97 15.35 28.81
CA ALA A 23 14.01 16.17 29.54
C ALA A 23 13.73 15.39 30.83
N MET A 24 13.69 16.06 31.98
CA MET A 24 13.26 15.41 33.22
C MET A 24 11.96 14.67 32.92
N GLU A 25 12.02 13.34 32.82
CA GLU A 25 10.86 12.51 32.57
C GLU A 25 10.02 12.58 33.85
N THR A 26 9.04 13.47 33.86
CA THR A 26 8.04 13.56 34.94
C THR A 26 7.16 12.32 34.89
N LEU A 27 6.60 11.94 36.03
CA LEU A 27 5.65 10.82 36.10
C LEU A 27 4.44 11.05 35.19
N GLU A 28 3.95 12.28 35.16
CA GLU A 28 2.85 12.73 34.30
C GLU A 28 3.20 12.54 32.82
N GLY A 29 4.39 12.99 32.38
CA GLY A 29 4.82 12.85 30.99
C GLY A 29 5.00 11.38 30.56
N LEU A 30 5.47 10.51 31.46
CA LEU A 30 5.55 9.07 31.20
C LEU A 30 4.16 8.41 31.16
N SER A 31 3.22 8.86 31.99
CA SER A 31 1.83 8.39 31.98
C SER A 31 1.12 8.78 30.68
N GLU A 32 1.21 10.05 30.28
CA GLU A 32 0.63 10.56 29.03
C GLU A 32 1.23 9.85 27.80
N ALA A 33 2.54 9.58 27.82
CA ALA A 33 3.19 8.81 26.77
C ALA A 33 2.68 7.35 26.71
N LEU A 34 2.40 6.72 27.86
CA LEU A 34 1.83 5.37 27.93
C LEU A 34 0.40 5.34 27.36
N GLU A 35 -0.44 6.31 27.73
CA GLU A 35 -1.80 6.45 27.20
C GLU A 35 -1.80 6.65 25.69
N THR A 36 -1.02 7.62 25.20
CA THR A 36 -0.85 7.89 23.76
C THR A 36 -0.37 6.65 23.00
N THR A 37 0.59 5.91 23.56
CA THR A 37 1.09 4.66 22.96
C THR A 37 -0.02 3.59 22.91
N GLY A 38 -0.86 3.51 23.95
CA GLY A 38 -2.03 2.65 24.01
C GLY A 38 -3.07 2.96 22.94
N ASP A 39 -3.35 4.25 22.71
CA ASP A 39 -4.29 4.71 21.68
C ASP A 39 -3.80 4.37 20.27
N ILE A 40 -2.52 4.65 19.99
CA ILE A 40 -1.90 4.30 18.71
C ILE A 40 -1.98 2.78 18.49
N ARG A 41 -1.74 1.96 19.52
CA ARG A 41 -1.87 0.49 19.44
C ARG A 41 -3.28 0.07 19.02
N SER A 42 -4.31 0.69 19.58
CA SER A 42 -5.71 0.39 19.26
C SER A 42 -6.07 0.72 17.81
N ILE A 43 -5.56 1.84 17.30
CA ILE A 43 -5.71 2.22 15.89
C ILE A 43 -5.01 1.20 14.98
N VAL A 44 -3.75 0.86 15.27
CA VAL A 44 -2.98 -0.12 14.47
C VAL A 44 -3.66 -1.48 14.45
N ARG A 45 -4.16 -1.96 15.59
CA ARG A 45 -4.90 -3.23 15.70
C ARG A 45 -6.17 -3.23 14.85
N THR A 46 -6.89 -2.10 14.82
CA THR A 46 -8.08 -1.93 13.98
C THR A 46 -7.72 -1.95 12.49
N MET A 47 -6.68 -1.22 12.08
CA MET A 47 -6.19 -1.18 10.69
C MET A 47 -5.69 -2.54 10.21
N LYS A 48 -5.03 -3.32 11.08
CA LYS A 48 -4.61 -4.70 10.85
C LYS A 48 -5.82 -5.60 10.56
N SER A 49 -6.85 -5.55 11.42
CA SER A 49 -8.08 -6.33 11.25
C SER A 49 -8.81 -5.96 9.96
N LEU A 50 -8.98 -4.66 9.69
CA LEU A 50 -9.62 -4.17 8.47
C LEU A 50 -8.86 -4.64 7.22
N SER A 51 -7.53 -4.51 7.21
CA SER A 51 -6.70 -4.95 6.09
C SER A 51 -6.82 -6.46 5.86
N ALA A 52 -6.82 -7.27 6.92
CA ALA A 52 -6.99 -8.71 6.81
C ALA A 52 -8.36 -9.11 6.23
N VAL A 53 -9.42 -8.38 6.56
CA VAL A 53 -10.76 -8.58 5.99
C VAL A 53 -10.79 -8.18 4.51
N SER A 54 -10.29 -6.98 4.18
CA SER A 54 -10.28 -6.47 2.80
C SER A 54 -9.50 -7.38 1.86
N ILE A 55 -8.35 -7.93 2.27
CA ILE A 55 -7.59 -8.90 1.47
C ILE A 55 -8.49 -10.05 1.04
N ARG A 56 -9.19 -10.69 2.00
CA ARG A 56 -10.08 -11.83 1.70
C ARG A 56 -11.23 -11.42 0.78
N GLN A 57 -11.82 -10.24 0.99
CA GLN A 57 -12.92 -9.76 0.17
C GLN A 57 -12.49 -9.54 -1.29
N TYR A 58 -11.32 -8.93 -1.52
CA TYR A 58 -10.81 -8.70 -2.87
C TYR A 58 -10.35 -10.00 -3.55
N GLU A 59 -9.74 -10.93 -2.80
CA GLU A 59 -9.40 -12.26 -3.32
C GLU A 59 -10.64 -13.07 -3.71
N GLN A 60 -11.70 -13.03 -2.90
CA GLN A 60 -12.98 -13.68 -3.23
C GLN A 60 -13.63 -13.03 -4.45
N ALA A 61 -13.59 -11.70 -4.57
CA ALA A 61 -14.11 -10.99 -5.73
C ALA A 61 -13.38 -11.38 -7.02
N GLU A 62 -12.04 -11.51 -6.96
CA GLU A 62 -11.22 -11.96 -8.07
C GLU A 62 -11.55 -13.41 -8.47
N ALA A 63 -11.61 -14.32 -7.50
CA ALA A 63 -11.95 -15.72 -7.74
C ALA A 63 -13.36 -15.90 -8.34
N ALA A 64 -14.33 -15.07 -7.92
CA ALA A 64 -15.69 -15.10 -8.44
C ALA A 64 -15.77 -14.72 -9.93
N LEU A 65 -14.78 -14.01 -10.49
CA LEU A 65 -14.75 -13.66 -11.91
C LEU A 65 -14.31 -14.82 -12.82
N ALA A 66 -13.70 -15.89 -12.30
CA ALA A 66 -13.13 -16.95 -13.12
C ALA A 66 -14.15 -17.59 -14.08
N GLY A 67 -15.38 -17.85 -13.59
CA GLY A 67 -16.44 -18.41 -14.44
C GLY A 67 -16.93 -17.43 -15.52
N PHE A 68 -16.97 -16.14 -15.22
CA PHE A 68 -17.32 -15.11 -16.20
C PHE A 68 -16.24 -14.96 -17.27
N GLU A 69 -14.96 -14.95 -16.88
CA GLU A 69 -13.83 -14.96 -17.80
C GLU A 69 -13.91 -16.14 -18.77
N GLN A 70 -14.09 -17.35 -18.24
CA GLN A 70 -14.22 -18.56 -19.05
C GLN A 70 -15.38 -18.45 -20.05
N THR A 71 -16.52 -17.88 -19.63
CA THR A 71 -17.69 -17.69 -20.50
C THR A 71 -17.39 -16.72 -21.64
N ILE A 72 -16.69 -15.61 -21.37
CA ILE A 72 -16.27 -14.65 -22.39
C ILE A 72 -15.24 -15.26 -23.35
N GLU A 73 -14.29 -16.04 -22.85
CA GLU A 73 -13.32 -16.75 -23.69
C GLU A 73 -13.99 -17.78 -24.59
N LEU A 74 -14.94 -18.58 -24.09
CA LEU A 74 -15.74 -19.49 -24.90
C LEU A 74 -16.54 -18.75 -25.98
N GLY A 75 -17.09 -17.59 -25.66
CA GLY A 75 -17.76 -16.72 -26.63
C GLY A 75 -16.82 -16.26 -27.76
N LEU A 76 -15.61 -15.80 -27.39
CA LEU A 76 -14.57 -15.41 -28.35
C LEU A 76 -14.11 -16.60 -29.20
N THR A 77 -13.87 -17.77 -28.60
CA THR A 77 -13.52 -19.01 -29.30
C THR A 77 -14.58 -19.39 -30.32
N ALA A 78 -15.87 -19.38 -29.94
CA ALA A 78 -16.96 -19.71 -30.85
C ALA A 78 -17.01 -18.74 -32.04
N LEU A 79 -16.91 -17.43 -31.78
CA LEU A 79 -16.94 -16.38 -32.80
C LEU A 79 -15.75 -16.48 -33.76
N LEU A 80 -14.52 -16.64 -33.24
CA LEU A 80 -13.31 -16.71 -34.05
C LEU A 80 -13.27 -17.99 -34.91
N ARG A 81 -13.77 -19.12 -34.38
CA ARG A 81 -13.88 -20.38 -35.14
C ARG A 81 -14.90 -20.31 -36.27
N ASP A 82 -16.07 -19.72 -36.01
CA ASP A 82 -17.08 -19.49 -37.05
C ASP A 82 -16.53 -18.57 -38.16
N ARG A 83 -15.84 -17.48 -37.77
CA ARG A 83 -15.15 -16.58 -38.70
C ARG A 83 -14.13 -17.32 -39.58
N ARG A 84 -13.27 -18.16 -38.98
CA ARG A 84 -12.28 -18.99 -39.71
C ARG A 84 -12.95 -20.02 -40.62
N GLY A 85 -14.04 -20.65 -40.18
CA GLY A 85 -14.82 -21.59 -40.97
C GLY A 85 -15.46 -20.97 -42.21
N ARG A 86 -15.78 -19.67 -42.16
CA ARG A 86 -16.24 -18.87 -43.31
C ARG A 86 -15.09 -18.33 -44.18
N GLY A 87 -13.85 -18.76 -43.94
CA GLY A 87 -12.66 -18.32 -44.69
C GLY A 87 -12.21 -16.88 -44.42
N LYS A 88 -12.73 -16.22 -43.39
CA LYS A 88 -12.30 -14.86 -43.03
C LYS A 88 -11.03 -14.92 -42.16
N PRO A 89 -10.03 -14.05 -42.38
CA PRO A 89 -8.82 -14.00 -41.56
C PRO A 89 -9.13 -13.57 -40.13
N LEU A 90 -8.29 -13.92 -39.16
CA LEU A 90 -8.42 -13.43 -37.80
C LEU A 90 -8.40 -11.89 -37.77
N PRO A 91 -9.02 -11.25 -36.77
CA PRO A 91 -8.94 -9.80 -36.61
C PRO A 91 -7.49 -9.36 -36.62
N GLU A 92 -7.16 -8.38 -37.46
CA GLU A 92 -5.81 -7.82 -37.48
C GLU A 92 -5.52 -7.15 -36.15
N THR A 93 -4.44 -7.60 -35.50
CA THR A 93 -3.86 -6.91 -34.37
C THR A 93 -3.12 -5.70 -34.94
N VAL A 94 -3.73 -4.50 -34.92
CA VAL A 94 -3.08 -3.27 -35.39
C VAL A 94 -1.89 -2.96 -34.46
N THR A 95 -0.73 -3.48 -34.80
CA THR A 95 0.52 -3.25 -34.09
C THR A 95 1.20 -2.01 -34.67
N GLY A 96 1.47 -1.01 -33.84
CA GLY A 96 2.46 0.04 -34.15
C GLY A 96 1.99 1.32 -34.88
N LYS A 97 0.70 1.51 -35.21
CA LYS A 97 0.23 2.77 -35.86
C LYS A 97 -0.36 3.81 -34.92
N GLY A 98 -0.55 3.48 -33.65
CA GLY A 98 -1.19 4.37 -32.66
C GLY A 98 -0.30 4.67 -31.46
N GLY A 99 -0.61 5.78 -30.80
CA GLY A 99 -0.04 6.15 -29.51
C GLY A 99 -0.31 5.08 -28.45
N GLU A 100 0.40 5.17 -27.34
CA GLU A 100 0.24 4.23 -26.23
C GLU A 100 -0.40 4.90 -25.02
N ALA A 101 -1.34 4.20 -24.38
CA ALA A 101 -1.88 4.57 -23.08
C ALA A 101 -1.33 3.65 -21.99
N LEU A 102 -0.92 4.26 -20.89
CA LEU A 102 -0.48 3.56 -19.69
C LEU A 102 -1.49 3.78 -18.57
N ILE A 103 -1.93 2.70 -17.94
CA ILE A 103 -2.77 2.74 -16.74
C ILE A 103 -1.94 2.21 -15.58
N VAL A 104 -1.76 3.02 -14.53
CA VAL A 104 -1.02 2.62 -13.32
C VAL A 104 -1.99 2.50 -12.15
N ILE A 105 -2.02 1.33 -11.49
CA ILE A 105 -2.84 1.10 -10.31
C ILE A 105 -1.97 1.20 -9.05
N GLY A 106 -2.23 2.22 -8.23
CA GLY A 106 -1.65 2.42 -6.93
C GLY A 106 -2.71 2.63 -5.85
N SER A 107 -2.36 3.36 -4.79
CA SER A 107 -3.26 3.63 -3.66
C SER A 107 -3.55 5.13 -3.45
N ASP A 108 -4.62 5.42 -2.71
CA ASP A 108 -4.91 6.76 -2.17
C ASP A 108 -4.24 7.00 -0.81
N ARG A 109 -4.00 5.93 -0.06
CA ARG A 109 -3.57 6.00 1.33
C ARG A 109 -2.12 5.56 1.49
N GLY A 110 -1.43 6.20 2.43
CA GLY A 110 -0.10 5.79 2.85
C GLY A 110 -0.12 4.54 3.74
N LEU A 111 0.96 4.37 4.51
CA LEU A 111 1.15 3.25 5.46
C LEU A 111 1.14 1.86 4.79
N CYS A 112 1.45 1.82 3.50
CA CYS A 112 1.57 0.60 2.69
C CYS A 112 3.04 0.34 2.28
N GLY A 113 4.00 0.81 3.09
CA GLY A 113 5.44 0.68 2.80
C GLY A 113 5.80 1.23 1.40
N ARG A 114 6.63 0.47 0.67
CA ARG A 114 7.15 0.84 -0.65
C ARG A 114 6.20 0.55 -1.82
N TYR A 115 4.93 0.24 -1.55
CA TYR A 115 3.95 -0.14 -2.58
C TYR A 115 3.82 0.91 -3.70
N ASN A 116 3.59 2.17 -3.34
CA ASN A 116 3.44 3.26 -4.31
C ASN A 116 4.77 3.62 -4.99
N GLU A 117 5.88 3.58 -4.26
CA GLU A 117 7.22 3.84 -4.81
C GLU A 117 7.58 2.82 -5.89
N ASN A 118 7.31 1.54 -5.64
CA ASN A 118 7.61 0.46 -6.57
C ASN A 118 6.77 0.58 -7.84
N VAL A 119 5.46 0.80 -7.72
CA VAL A 119 4.57 0.87 -8.88
C VAL A 119 4.77 2.15 -9.70
N ALA A 120 5.04 3.29 -9.04
CA ALA A 120 5.33 4.54 -9.72
C ALA A 120 6.62 4.43 -10.52
N ARG A 121 7.72 3.95 -9.91
CA ARG A 121 9.00 3.76 -10.60
C ARG A 121 8.86 2.81 -11.80
N PHE A 122 8.18 1.68 -11.61
CA PHE A 122 7.96 0.70 -12.69
C PHE A 122 7.10 1.29 -13.82
N GLY A 123 6.08 2.09 -13.48
CA GLY A 123 5.28 2.84 -14.43
C GLY A 123 6.09 3.89 -15.18
N ALA A 124 6.95 4.64 -14.49
CA ALA A 124 7.81 5.67 -15.09
C ALA A 124 8.83 5.08 -16.07
N GLU A 125 9.43 3.93 -15.75
CA GLU A 125 10.30 3.18 -16.67
C GLU A 125 9.57 2.76 -17.96
N ARG A 126 8.25 2.56 -17.89
CA ARG A 126 7.40 2.18 -19.02
C ARG A 126 6.79 3.38 -19.73
N PHE A 127 6.80 4.56 -19.13
CA PHE A 127 6.40 5.80 -19.77
C PHE A 127 7.50 6.20 -20.76
N GLY A 128 7.38 5.65 -21.97
CA GLY A 128 8.28 5.89 -23.08
C GLY A 128 7.81 7.04 -23.97
N PRO A 129 8.60 7.42 -24.99
CA PRO A 129 8.23 8.49 -25.93
C PRO A 129 6.98 8.18 -26.77
N GLN A 130 6.53 6.93 -26.81
CA GLN A 130 5.30 6.52 -27.50
C GLN A 130 4.06 6.60 -26.60
N THR A 131 4.24 6.82 -25.29
CA THR A 131 3.14 6.98 -24.33
C THR A 131 2.54 8.37 -24.49
N VAL A 132 1.33 8.41 -25.04
CA VAL A 132 0.59 9.65 -25.32
C VAL A 132 -0.27 10.04 -24.13
N THR A 133 -0.73 9.07 -23.34
CA THR A 133 -1.57 9.34 -22.17
C THR A 133 -1.32 8.39 -21.01
N LEU A 134 -1.52 8.89 -19.80
CA LEU A 134 -1.37 8.20 -18.53
C LEU A 134 -2.61 8.39 -17.66
N ALA A 135 -3.25 7.29 -17.27
CA ALA A 135 -4.18 7.29 -16.16
C ALA A 135 -3.55 6.65 -14.93
N VAL A 136 -3.86 7.22 -13.77
CA VAL A 136 -3.45 6.67 -12.49
C VAL A 136 -4.68 6.44 -11.60
N ILE A 137 -4.80 5.23 -11.08
CA ILE A 137 -5.75 4.90 -10.03
C ILE A 137 -5.00 5.06 -8.70
N GLY A 138 -5.37 6.05 -7.90
CA GLY A 138 -4.73 6.33 -6.62
C GLY A 138 -3.91 7.62 -6.57
N ALA A 139 -4.28 8.52 -5.65
CA ALA A 139 -3.67 9.83 -5.49
C ALA A 139 -2.18 9.77 -5.07
N ARG A 140 -1.77 8.77 -4.28
CA ARG A 140 -0.36 8.66 -3.84
C ARG A 140 0.56 8.19 -4.95
N ALA A 141 0.10 7.29 -5.81
CA ALA A 141 0.86 6.89 -6.98
C ALA A 141 0.93 8.02 -8.01
N ALA A 142 -0.18 8.77 -8.18
CA ALA A 142 -0.22 9.93 -9.06
C ALA A 142 0.79 11.00 -8.66
N ALA A 143 0.79 11.42 -7.39
CA ALA A 143 1.75 12.39 -6.88
C ALA A 143 3.21 11.92 -7.01
N ARG A 144 3.47 10.61 -6.88
CA ARG A 144 4.82 10.06 -7.04
C ARG A 144 5.29 10.07 -8.49
N LEU A 145 4.42 9.74 -9.44
CA LEU A 145 4.70 9.80 -10.88
C LEU A 145 4.90 11.25 -11.34
N GLU A 146 4.10 12.18 -10.83
CA GLU A 146 4.25 13.62 -11.09
C GLU A 146 5.62 14.13 -10.62
N ALA A 147 6.08 13.72 -9.42
CA ALA A 147 7.41 14.04 -8.92
C ALA A 147 8.56 13.44 -9.76
N GLU A 148 8.28 12.41 -10.57
CA GLU A 148 9.22 11.83 -11.55
C GLU A 148 9.08 12.46 -12.95
N GLY A 149 8.31 13.56 -13.08
CA GLY A 149 8.10 14.28 -14.33
C GLY A 149 7.09 13.61 -15.27
N ARG A 150 6.23 12.73 -14.74
CA ARG A 150 5.17 11.99 -15.46
C ARG A 150 3.79 12.31 -14.88
N PRO A 151 3.26 13.54 -15.07
CA PRO A 151 1.91 13.87 -14.60
C PRO A 151 0.87 12.99 -15.30
N ALA A 152 -0.16 12.58 -14.57
CA ALA A 152 -1.25 11.81 -15.17
C ALA A 152 -2.29 12.73 -15.81
N ASP A 153 -2.79 12.36 -16.99
CA ASP A 153 -3.90 13.07 -17.64
C ASP A 153 -5.22 12.81 -16.94
N ARG A 154 -5.34 11.62 -16.33
CA ARG A 154 -6.56 11.18 -15.64
C ARG A 154 -6.25 10.52 -14.31
N HIS A 155 -7.03 10.90 -13.30
CA HIS A 155 -7.02 10.29 -11.98
C HIS A 155 -8.32 9.56 -11.71
N PHE A 156 -8.21 8.36 -11.15
CA PHE A 156 -9.33 7.61 -10.60
C PHE A 156 -9.08 7.37 -9.11
N ALA A 157 -10.14 7.51 -8.31
CA ALA A 157 -10.09 7.06 -6.93
C ALA A 157 -10.17 5.51 -6.91
N PRO A 158 -9.26 4.81 -6.23
CA PRO A 158 -9.42 3.39 -5.94
C PRO A 158 -10.72 3.15 -5.16
N PRO A 159 -11.43 2.05 -5.44
CA PRO A 159 -12.68 1.77 -4.75
C PRO A 159 -12.45 1.38 -3.30
N GLY A 160 -13.19 2.00 -2.39
CA GLY A 160 -13.10 1.71 -0.95
C GLY A 160 -13.72 0.37 -0.51
N SER A 161 -14.37 -0.35 -1.43
CA SER A 161 -14.97 -1.66 -1.18
C SER A 161 -15.08 -2.47 -2.48
N VAL A 162 -15.37 -3.77 -2.36
CA VAL A 162 -15.62 -4.66 -3.51
C VAL A 162 -16.77 -4.14 -4.40
N ALA A 163 -17.82 -3.56 -3.81
CA ALA A 163 -18.96 -3.03 -4.56
C ALA A 163 -18.56 -1.88 -5.53
N GLY A 164 -17.48 -1.14 -5.21
CA GLY A 164 -16.99 -0.04 -6.05
C GLY A 164 -16.11 -0.48 -7.24
N LEU A 165 -15.69 -1.75 -7.29
CA LEU A 165 -14.82 -2.25 -8.36
C LEU A 165 -15.46 -2.07 -9.73
N THR A 166 -16.70 -2.51 -9.90
CA THR A 166 -17.44 -2.45 -11.17
C THR A 166 -17.51 -1.03 -11.72
N ALA A 167 -17.86 -0.05 -10.89
CA ALA A 167 -17.97 1.35 -11.31
C ALA A 167 -16.60 1.92 -11.73
N THR A 168 -15.54 1.61 -10.98
CA THR A 168 -14.18 2.05 -11.31
C THR A 168 -13.72 1.46 -12.64
N VAL A 169 -13.95 0.16 -12.85
CA VAL A 169 -13.58 -0.53 -14.10
C VAL A 169 -14.34 0.06 -15.29
N GLN A 170 -15.65 0.32 -15.14
CA GLN A 170 -16.45 0.96 -16.19
C GLN A 170 -15.93 2.35 -16.55
N ALA A 171 -15.51 3.14 -15.56
CA ALA A 171 -14.91 4.46 -15.78
C ALA A 171 -13.58 4.36 -16.53
N VAL A 172 -12.73 3.37 -16.20
CA VAL A 172 -11.46 3.13 -16.90
C VAL A 172 -11.69 2.66 -18.34
N ILE A 173 -12.70 1.82 -18.60
CA ILE A 173 -13.07 1.40 -19.97
C ILE A 173 -13.57 2.59 -20.78
N LEU A 174 -14.42 3.44 -20.21
CA LEU A 174 -14.93 4.63 -20.88
C LEU A 174 -13.78 5.57 -21.27
N GLU A 175 -12.80 5.74 -20.38
CA GLU A 175 -11.59 6.50 -20.64
C GLU A 175 -10.73 5.86 -21.73
N THR A 176 -10.58 4.54 -21.70
CA THR A 176 -9.84 3.80 -22.73
C THR A 176 -10.48 3.97 -24.11
N ASP A 177 -11.82 3.89 -24.19
CA ASP A 177 -12.57 4.15 -25.42
C ASP A 177 -12.35 5.58 -25.94
N ARG A 178 -12.29 6.56 -25.02
CA ARG A 178 -12.01 7.96 -25.35
C ARG A 178 -10.62 8.11 -25.96
N TRP A 179 -9.60 7.53 -25.35
CA TRP A 179 -8.22 7.57 -25.87
C TRP A 179 -8.09 6.95 -27.25
N ILE A 180 -8.75 5.83 -27.50
CA ILE A 180 -8.71 5.17 -28.81
C ILE A 180 -9.32 6.09 -29.89
N ARG A 181 -10.45 6.74 -29.60
CA ARG A 181 -11.15 7.59 -30.57
C ARG A 181 -10.49 8.95 -30.79
N GLU A 182 -10.07 9.61 -29.72
CA GLU A 182 -9.64 11.02 -29.75
C GLU A 182 -8.12 11.17 -29.86
N HIS A 183 -7.36 10.25 -29.27
CA HIS A 183 -5.89 10.35 -29.16
C HIS A 183 -5.17 9.34 -30.04
N GLY A 184 -5.89 8.58 -30.87
CA GLY A 184 -5.33 7.56 -31.75
C GLY A 184 -4.54 6.49 -31.00
N VAL A 185 -4.94 6.17 -29.77
CA VAL A 185 -4.26 5.15 -28.96
C VAL A 185 -4.52 3.76 -29.54
N GLY A 186 -3.45 3.09 -29.93
CA GLY A 186 -3.48 1.73 -30.48
C GLY A 186 -2.99 0.66 -29.50
N ARG A 187 -2.32 1.07 -28.42
CA ARG A 187 -1.78 0.16 -27.39
C ARG A 187 -2.18 0.64 -26.01
N VAL A 188 -2.70 -0.27 -25.19
CA VAL A 188 -3.11 0.02 -23.82
C VAL A 188 -2.45 -0.99 -22.89
N ARG A 189 -1.60 -0.47 -21.99
CA ARG A 189 -0.87 -1.25 -21.01
C ARG A 189 -1.35 -0.89 -19.61
N LEU A 190 -1.40 -1.89 -18.74
CA LEU A 190 -1.81 -1.75 -17.35
C LEU A 190 -0.71 -2.28 -16.45
N VAL A 191 -0.27 -1.44 -15.53
CA VAL A 191 0.73 -1.75 -14.51
C VAL A 191 0.03 -1.80 -13.16
N HIS A 192 0.26 -2.88 -12.43
CA HIS A 192 -0.27 -3.03 -11.09
C HIS A 192 0.61 -3.93 -10.23
N ASN A 193 0.43 -3.85 -8.92
CA ASN A 193 1.00 -4.84 -8.01
C ASN A 193 0.14 -6.11 -8.05
N ARG A 194 0.78 -7.24 -8.32
CA ARG A 194 0.19 -8.58 -8.24
C ARG A 194 0.67 -9.25 -6.96
N ARG A 195 -0.20 -10.06 -6.35
CA ARG A 195 0.20 -10.90 -5.22
C ARG A 195 0.63 -12.28 -5.73
N ALA A 196 1.90 -12.63 -5.58
CA ALA A 196 2.39 -13.98 -5.79
C ALA A 196 2.60 -14.66 -4.42
N GLY A 197 1.61 -15.45 -4.00
CA GLY A 197 1.68 -16.18 -2.74
C GLY A 197 1.70 -15.29 -1.47
N ARG A 198 2.48 -15.70 -0.47
CA ARG A 198 2.32 -15.19 0.91
C ARG A 198 3.13 -13.96 1.28
N VAL A 199 4.25 -13.65 0.60
CA VAL A 199 5.27 -12.77 1.21
C VAL A 199 5.46 -11.42 0.51
N ASN A 200 5.46 -11.34 -0.83
CA ASN A 200 5.74 -10.07 -1.52
C ASN A 200 4.77 -9.76 -2.67
N ALA A 201 4.48 -8.47 -2.83
CA ALA A 201 3.87 -7.93 -4.03
C ALA A 201 4.91 -7.95 -5.17
N GLU A 202 4.54 -8.53 -6.30
CA GLU A 202 5.32 -8.51 -7.52
C GLU A 202 4.70 -7.49 -8.49
N LEU A 203 5.54 -6.73 -9.17
CA LEU A 203 5.06 -5.79 -10.19
C LEU A 203 4.69 -6.57 -11.45
N SER A 204 3.48 -6.34 -11.95
CA SER A 204 2.98 -7.00 -13.14
C SER A 204 2.54 -5.97 -14.17
N GLU A 205 2.86 -6.27 -15.43
CA GLU A 205 2.42 -5.54 -16.60
C GLU A 205 1.45 -6.42 -17.39
N ARG A 206 0.30 -5.86 -17.77
CA ARG A 206 -0.71 -6.53 -18.60
C ARG A 206 -0.96 -5.70 -19.85
N HIS A 207 -0.95 -6.37 -21.00
CA HIS A 207 -1.30 -5.77 -22.28
C HIS A 207 -2.80 -5.93 -22.48
N LEU A 208 -3.55 -4.83 -22.37
CA LEU A 208 -5.01 -4.86 -22.53
C LEU A 208 -5.38 -4.85 -24.01
N LEU A 209 -4.72 -3.97 -24.78
CA LEU A 209 -4.88 -3.84 -26.23
C LEU A 209 -3.51 -3.58 -26.89
N PRO A 210 -3.34 -4.02 -28.15
CA PRO A 210 -4.26 -4.88 -28.90
C PRO A 210 -4.18 -6.34 -28.38
N ILE A 211 -5.21 -7.16 -28.67
CA ILE A 211 -5.16 -8.58 -28.29
C ILE A 211 -4.06 -9.26 -29.13
N PRO A 212 -3.05 -9.90 -28.50
CA PRO A 212 -1.98 -10.53 -29.26
C PRO A 212 -2.49 -11.63 -30.19
N GLU A 213 -1.93 -11.72 -31.40
CA GLU A 213 -2.30 -12.77 -32.37
C GLU A 213 -2.13 -14.17 -31.78
N SER A 214 -1.10 -14.39 -30.97
CA SER A 214 -0.87 -15.65 -30.25
C SER A 214 -2.02 -16.00 -29.29
N THR A 215 -2.72 -15.00 -28.76
CA THR A 215 -3.90 -15.22 -27.91
C THR A 215 -5.12 -15.56 -28.76
N LEU A 216 -5.33 -14.86 -29.88
CA LEU A 216 -6.40 -15.18 -30.82
C LEU A 216 -6.25 -16.59 -31.41
N ALA A 217 -5.03 -16.98 -31.81
CA ALA A 217 -4.73 -18.32 -32.30
C ALA A 217 -5.02 -19.39 -31.25
N ARG A 218 -4.55 -19.20 -30.00
CA ARG A 218 -4.84 -20.12 -28.88
C ARG A 218 -6.34 -20.27 -28.64
N LEU A 219 -7.12 -19.20 -28.69
CA LEU A 219 -8.58 -19.27 -28.51
C LEU A 219 -9.25 -20.09 -29.63
N VAL A 220 -8.76 -19.97 -30.86
CA VAL A 220 -9.27 -20.76 -32.00
C VAL A 220 -8.88 -22.23 -31.91
N ASP A 221 -7.71 -22.55 -31.37
CA ASP A 221 -7.25 -23.94 -31.29
C ASP A 221 -7.69 -24.63 -29.98
N ALA A 222 -8.18 -23.88 -28.99
CA ALA A 222 -8.63 -24.41 -27.69
C ALA A 222 -9.77 -25.45 -27.80
N ASP A 223 -9.70 -26.51 -26.99
CA ASP A 223 -10.75 -27.54 -26.97
C ASP A 223 -12.10 -26.95 -26.57
N TRP A 224 -13.16 -27.44 -27.23
CA TRP A 224 -14.51 -27.04 -26.91
C TRP A 224 -15.09 -28.00 -25.86
N PRO A 225 -15.58 -27.50 -24.70
CA PRO A 225 -15.94 -28.37 -23.57
C PRO A 225 -17.28 -29.12 -23.75
N GLY A 226 -18.03 -28.87 -24.83
CA GLY A 226 -19.37 -29.41 -25.03
C GLY A 226 -19.56 -30.15 -26.38
N PRO A 227 -20.72 -30.81 -26.57
CA PRO A 227 -21.02 -31.57 -27.78
C PRO A 227 -21.33 -30.69 -29.00
N GLY A 228 -21.59 -29.39 -28.81
CA GLY A 228 -21.94 -28.46 -29.87
C GLY A 228 -21.55 -27.03 -29.53
N ARG A 229 -21.30 -26.23 -30.57
CA ARG A 229 -20.95 -24.81 -30.45
C ARG A 229 -22.21 -23.95 -30.53
N PRO A 230 -22.30 -22.84 -29.75
CA PRO A 230 -23.42 -21.93 -29.83
C PRO A 230 -23.45 -21.23 -31.19
N PHE A 231 -24.65 -20.96 -31.69
CA PHE A 231 -24.85 -20.05 -32.81
C PHE A 231 -25.26 -18.67 -32.29
N PHE A 232 -24.96 -17.62 -33.06
CA PHE A 232 -25.31 -16.25 -32.72
C PHE A 232 -26.09 -15.59 -33.85
N ARG A 233 -27.04 -14.73 -33.48
CA ARG A 233 -27.86 -13.95 -34.44
C ARG A 233 -27.38 -12.51 -34.61
N MET A 234 -26.54 -12.04 -33.71
CA MET A 234 -25.97 -10.68 -33.75
C MET A 234 -24.96 -10.55 -34.90
N PRO A 235 -24.83 -9.39 -35.56
CA PRO A 235 -23.75 -9.14 -36.50
C PRO A 235 -22.38 -9.40 -35.87
N GLU A 236 -21.51 -10.08 -36.63
CA GLU A 236 -20.19 -10.55 -36.17
C GLU A 236 -19.34 -9.42 -35.55
N ALA A 237 -19.30 -8.26 -36.21
CA ALA A 237 -18.52 -7.10 -35.74
C ALA A 237 -19.06 -6.52 -34.42
N GLN A 238 -20.38 -6.53 -34.23
CA GLN A 238 -21.02 -6.04 -33.00
C GLN A 238 -20.75 -7.00 -31.84
N LEU A 239 -20.89 -8.31 -32.08
CA LEU A 239 -20.60 -9.33 -31.07
C LEU A 239 -19.11 -9.33 -30.69
N MET A 240 -18.20 -9.19 -31.66
CA MET A 240 -16.77 -9.06 -31.42
C MET A 240 -16.48 -7.85 -30.52
N SER A 241 -17.01 -6.68 -30.87
CA SER A 241 -16.81 -5.44 -30.10
C SER A 241 -17.33 -5.58 -28.67
N TRP A 242 -18.48 -6.22 -28.49
CA TRP A 242 -19.04 -6.49 -27.17
C TRP A 242 -18.15 -7.45 -26.36
N LEU A 243 -17.74 -8.58 -26.94
CA LEU A 243 -16.87 -9.56 -26.27
C LEU A 243 -15.51 -8.98 -25.90
N VAL A 244 -14.89 -8.17 -26.77
CA VAL A 244 -13.64 -7.47 -26.48
C VAL A 244 -13.82 -6.51 -25.30
N ARG A 245 -14.91 -5.75 -25.25
CA ARG A 245 -15.23 -4.87 -24.11
C ARG A 245 -15.41 -5.66 -22.81
N GLN A 246 -16.12 -6.79 -22.84
CA GLN A 246 -16.26 -7.65 -21.65
C GLN A 246 -14.94 -8.27 -21.23
N ARG A 247 -14.10 -8.66 -22.19
CA ARG A 247 -12.74 -9.14 -21.91
C ARG A 247 -11.89 -8.06 -21.23
N LEU A 248 -11.95 -6.81 -21.68
CA LEU A 248 -11.29 -5.68 -21.03
C LEU A 248 -11.81 -5.47 -19.60
N PHE A 249 -13.12 -5.55 -19.41
CA PHE A 249 -13.74 -5.48 -18.08
C PHE A 249 -13.15 -6.52 -17.13
N VAL A 250 -13.11 -7.78 -17.52
CA VAL A 250 -12.54 -8.86 -16.70
C VAL A 250 -11.07 -8.60 -16.37
N MET A 251 -10.25 -8.22 -17.37
CA MET A 251 -8.83 -7.99 -17.15
C MET A 251 -8.54 -6.84 -16.19
N ILE A 252 -9.24 -5.71 -16.39
CA ILE A 252 -9.06 -4.52 -15.55
C ILE A 252 -9.61 -4.80 -14.14
N TYR A 253 -10.76 -5.46 -14.02
CA TYR A 253 -11.34 -5.84 -12.73
C TYR A 253 -10.38 -6.72 -11.95
N ARG A 254 -9.87 -7.80 -12.56
CA ARG A 254 -8.91 -8.71 -11.92
C ARG A 254 -7.65 -7.95 -11.50
N ALA A 255 -7.07 -7.13 -12.37
CA ALA A 255 -5.88 -6.37 -12.05
C ALA A 255 -6.12 -5.38 -10.89
N LEU A 256 -7.28 -4.72 -10.85
CA LEU A 256 -7.66 -3.81 -9.78
C LEU A 256 -7.88 -4.55 -8.45
N ALA A 257 -8.60 -5.68 -8.47
CA ALA A 257 -8.82 -6.51 -7.28
C ALA A 257 -7.48 -7.06 -6.72
N GLU A 258 -6.61 -7.58 -7.59
CA GLU A 258 -5.26 -8.03 -7.22
C GLU A 258 -4.42 -6.88 -6.62
N ALA A 259 -4.48 -5.69 -7.22
CA ALA A 259 -3.75 -4.51 -6.74
C ALA A 259 -4.20 -4.07 -5.34
N LEU A 260 -5.51 -4.05 -5.09
CA LEU A 260 -6.08 -3.67 -3.79
C LEU A 260 -5.79 -4.73 -2.73
N ALA A 261 -5.92 -6.02 -3.07
CA ALA A 261 -5.51 -7.10 -2.18
C ALA A 261 -4.03 -6.98 -1.81
N SER A 262 -3.17 -6.70 -2.78
CA SER A 262 -1.73 -6.50 -2.60
C SER A 262 -1.39 -5.25 -1.76
N GLU A 263 -2.13 -4.16 -1.94
CA GLU A 263 -2.02 -2.95 -1.13
C GLU A 263 -2.34 -3.24 0.34
N HIS A 264 -3.47 -3.89 0.61
CA HIS A 264 -3.89 -4.26 1.95
C HIS A 264 -2.95 -5.28 2.60
N ALA A 265 -2.36 -6.20 1.83
CA ALA A 265 -1.34 -7.12 2.34
C ALA A 265 -0.07 -6.38 2.77
N THR A 266 0.40 -5.42 1.95
CA THR A 266 1.58 -4.62 2.28
C THR A 266 1.32 -3.73 3.49
N ARG A 267 0.11 -3.15 3.59
CA ARG A 267 -0.36 -2.42 4.77
C ARG A 267 -0.42 -3.31 6.00
N LEU A 268 -0.94 -4.53 5.90
CA LEU A 268 -1.01 -5.48 6.99
C LEU A 268 0.39 -5.79 7.55
N ALA A 269 1.37 -6.03 6.67
CA ALA A 269 2.76 -6.25 7.07
C ALA A 269 3.41 -5.01 7.73
N ALA A 270 3.07 -3.81 7.26
CA ALA A 270 3.49 -2.56 7.90
C ALA A 270 2.87 -2.40 9.31
N MET A 271 1.57 -2.68 9.45
CA MET A 271 0.87 -2.61 10.73
C MET A 271 1.39 -3.66 11.73
N GLN A 272 1.70 -4.88 11.30
CA GLN A 272 2.30 -5.92 12.16
C GLN A 272 3.68 -5.51 12.68
N ARG A 273 4.48 -4.82 11.85
CA ARG A 273 5.77 -4.23 12.30
C ARG A 273 5.55 -3.09 13.29
N ALA A 274 4.61 -2.21 13.00
CA ALA A 274 4.26 -1.10 13.90
C ALA A 274 3.76 -1.62 15.26
N GLU A 275 2.90 -2.64 15.28
CA GLU A 275 2.37 -3.26 16.50
C GLU A 275 3.48 -3.81 17.40
N ARG A 276 4.45 -4.56 16.84
CA ARG A 276 5.61 -5.05 17.60
C ARG A 276 6.46 -3.91 18.16
N ASN A 277 6.75 -2.89 17.35
CA ASN A 277 7.52 -1.73 17.81
C ASN A 277 6.79 -0.97 18.93
N ILE A 278 5.46 -0.90 18.88
CA ILE A 278 4.63 -0.28 19.91
C ILE A 278 4.66 -1.12 21.19
N GLU A 279 4.59 -2.45 21.10
CA GLU A 279 4.70 -3.35 22.26
C GLU A 279 6.06 -3.22 22.96
N GLU A 280 7.16 -3.19 22.20
CA GLU A 280 8.50 -2.93 22.72
C GLU A 280 8.57 -1.55 23.41
N ARG A 281 8.10 -0.50 22.73
CA ARG A 281 8.11 0.86 23.28
C ARG A 281 7.26 0.97 24.55
N GLN A 282 6.12 0.28 24.60
CA GLN A 282 5.26 0.26 25.76
C GLN A 282 5.91 -0.46 26.94
N ALA A 283 6.68 -1.53 26.70
CA ALA A 283 7.46 -2.21 27.74
C ALA A 283 8.55 -1.30 28.32
N ASP A 284 9.24 -0.54 27.46
CA ASP A 284 10.25 0.45 27.87
C ASP A 284 9.64 1.56 28.73
N LEU A 285 8.53 2.15 28.27
CA LEU A 285 7.82 3.21 28.99
C LEU A 285 7.30 2.73 30.34
N ASN A 286 6.77 1.50 30.42
CA ASN A 286 6.33 0.92 31.70
C ASN A 286 7.49 0.75 32.67
N SER A 287 8.66 0.31 32.18
CA SER A 287 9.86 0.14 32.99
C SER A 287 10.38 1.48 33.50
N ALA A 288 10.41 2.50 32.63
CA ALA A 288 10.78 3.87 33.00
C ALA A 288 9.82 4.47 34.03
N TYR A 289 8.50 4.31 33.84
CA TYR A 289 7.47 4.77 34.76
C TYR A 289 7.62 4.15 36.14
N ARG A 290 7.79 2.82 36.21
CA ARG A 290 8.00 2.09 37.48
C ARG A 290 9.25 2.58 38.21
N ARG A 291 10.37 2.73 37.48
CA ARG A 291 11.62 3.25 38.04
C ARG A 291 11.45 4.67 38.58
N LYS A 292 10.84 5.57 37.79
CA LYS A 292 10.64 6.96 38.18
C LYS A 292 9.70 7.11 39.37
N ARG A 293 8.67 6.26 39.44
CA ARG A 293 7.73 6.22 40.56
C ARG A 293 8.45 5.79 41.83
N GLN A 294 9.32 4.79 41.75
CA GLN A 294 10.12 4.35 42.90
C GLN A 294 11.09 5.44 43.35
N GLU A 295 11.79 6.12 42.43
CA GLU A 295 12.65 7.26 42.76
C GLU A 295 11.88 8.38 43.48
N THR A 296 10.66 8.67 43.03
CA THR A 296 9.80 9.72 43.61
C THR A 296 9.36 9.33 45.02
N ILE A 297 8.86 8.09 45.20
CA ILE A 297 8.47 7.57 46.53
C ILE A 297 9.66 7.58 47.49
N THR A 298 10.83 7.10 47.05
CA THR A 298 12.03 7.09 47.89
C THR A 298 12.48 8.50 48.26
N ARG A 299 12.39 9.47 47.33
CA ARG A 299 12.69 10.88 47.62
C ARG A 299 11.72 11.47 48.65
N GLU A 300 10.42 11.27 48.47
CA GLU A 300 9.40 11.74 49.43
C GLU A 300 9.62 11.14 50.82
N LEU A 301 9.95 9.85 50.91
CA LEU A 301 10.27 9.19 52.19
C LEU A 301 11.53 9.78 52.86
N LEU A 302 12.59 10.04 52.09
CA LEU A 302 13.82 10.66 52.61
C LEU A 302 13.55 12.09 53.09
N ASP A 303 12.75 12.86 52.36
CA ASP A 303 12.36 14.23 52.74
C ASP A 303 11.54 14.21 54.06
N VAL A 304 10.66 13.22 54.26
CA VAL A 304 9.91 13.04 55.52
C VAL A 304 10.83 12.68 56.70
N VAL A 305 11.76 11.75 56.50
CA VAL A 305 12.71 11.35 57.55
C VAL A 305 13.62 12.53 57.95
N ALA A 306 14.19 13.23 56.97
CA ALA A 306 15.02 14.41 57.21
C ALA A 306 14.23 15.53 57.93
N GLY A 307 12.97 15.74 57.55
CA GLY A 307 12.09 16.70 58.21
C GLY A 307 11.77 16.32 59.67
N PHE A 308 11.60 15.03 59.96
CA PHE A 308 11.39 14.53 61.32
C PHE A 308 12.66 14.68 62.18
N GLU A 309 13.83 14.34 61.65
CA GLU A 309 15.11 14.48 62.36
C GLU A 309 15.44 15.94 62.69
N ALA A 310 15.10 16.89 61.81
CA ALA A 310 15.29 18.32 62.05
C ALA A 310 14.43 18.88 63.20
N VAL A 311 13.30 18.23 63.53
CA VAL A 311 12.43 18.59 64.66
C VAL A 311 12.85 17.87 65.95
N GLY A 312 13.56 16.75 65.85
CA GLY A 312 13.93 15.87 66.96
C GLY A 312 15.22 16.22 67.70
N THR A 313 16.01 17.21 67.27
CA THR A 313 17.22 17.66 68.00
C THR A 313 16.86 18.67 69.10
N PRO A 314 16.95 18.32 70.40
CA PRO A 314 16.83 19.31 71.47
C PRO A 314 18.03 20.27 71.44
N GLU A 315 17.73 21.55 71.63
CA GLU A 315 18.71 22.62 71.83
C GLU A 315 19.67 22.25 72.98
N PRO A 316 21.00 22.37 72.83
CA PRO A 316 21.89 22.15 73.95
C PRO A 316 21.77 23.31 74.94
N ASP A 317 21.23 23.03 76.13
CA ASP A 317 21.26 23.92 77.28
C ASP A 317 22.71 24.33 77.58
N ASN A 318 23.00 25.61 77.37
CA ASN A 318 24.31 26.20 77.61
C ASN A 318 24.43 26.62 79.09
N GLU A 319 24.70 25.65 79.98
CA GLU A 319 25.13 25.95 81.36
C GLU A 319 26.62 26.33 81.38
N ALA A 320 26.88 27.64 81.31
CA ALA A 320 28.18 28.21 81.61
C ALA A 320 28.48 28.10 83.11
N GLY A 321 29.28 27.11 83.49
CA GLY A 321 29.91 27.04 84.80
C GLY A 321 30.94 28.16 85.00
N GLN A 322 30.68 29.07 85.94
CA GLN A 322 31.71 29.88 86.59
C GLN A 322 31.72 29.57 88.09
N ASN A 323 32.65 28.70 88.47
CA ASN A 323 33.15 28.59 89.84
C ASN A 323 34.13 29.76 90.09
N GLY A 324 33.89 30.53 91.15
CA GLY A 324 34.81 31.53 91.70
C GLY A 324 34.71 31.54 93.23
N THR A 325 35.73 31.00 93.86
CA THR A 325 35.92 30.72 95.30
C THR A 325 36.15 31.96 96.18
N ALA A 326 35.54 31.91 97.37
CA ALA A 326 35.89 32.43 98.71
C ALA A 326 36.99 33.50 98.92
N GLY A 327 36.69 34.47 99.80
CA GLY A 327 37.71 35.19 100.59
C GLY A 327 37.20 36.40 101.39
N THR A 328 36.89 36.16 102.69
CA THR A 328 36.75 37.11 103.84
C THR A 328 35.67 38.18 103.83
#